data_AF-A0A316FV10-F1
#
_entry.id   AF-A0A316FV10-F1
#
_cell.length_a   1.000
_cell.length_b   1.000
_cell.length_c   1.000
_cell.angle_alpha   90.00
_cell.angle_beta   90.00
_cell.angle_gamma   90.00
#
_symmetry.space_group_name_H-M   'P 1'
#
loop_
_entity.id
_entity.type
_entity.pdbx_description
1 polymer ?
#
loop_
_entity_poly.entity_id
_entity_poly.type
_entity_poly.pdbx_seq_one_letter_code
_entity_poly.pdbx_strand_id
1 'polypeptide(L)' 'MRVAVIGAGAAGLATLKALLDTGCEAVGYEQRDRPGGLWTDAYASLHLNTSRGRR' A
#
# COMPACT_ATOMS: atom_id res chain seq x y z
N MET A 1 10.23 4.55 18.21
CA MET A 1 9.23 5.52 17.71
C MET A 1 8.06 4.72 17.14
N ARG A 2 6.82 5.05 17.53
CA ARG A 2 5.60 4.44 16.96
C ARG A 2 5.06 5.31 15.84
N VAL A 3 4.69 4.70 14.72
CA VAL A 3 4.23 5.41 13.52
C VAL A 3 2.89 4.83 13.07
N ALA A 4 1.90 5.71 12.93
CA ALA A 4 0.63 5.37 12.29
C ALA A 4 0.70 5.65 10.79
N VAL A 5 0.33 4.68 9.97
CA VAL A 5 0.19 4.82 8.52
C VAL A 5 -1.29 4.73 8.17
N ILE A 6 -1.83 5.78 7.53
CA ILE A 6 -3.25 5.85 7.17
C ILE A 6 -3.42 5.46 5.69
N GLY A 7 -4.22 4.43 5.45
CA GLY A 7 -4.47 3.81 4.16
C GLY A 7 -3.53 2.63 3.88
N ALA A 8 -4.08 1.52 3.39
CA ALA A 8 -3.35 0.33 2.94
C ALA A 8 -3.40 0.16 1.42
N GLY A 9 -3.34 1.27 0.69
CA GLY A 9 -3.04 1.28 -0.76
C GLY A 9 -1.56 1.08 -1.05
N ALA A 10 -1.17 1.15 -2.33
CA ALA A 10 0.23 0.93 -2.74
C ALA A 10 1.24 1.79 -1.97
N ALA A 11 0.94 3.08 -1.75
CA ALA A 11 1.80 3.98 -0.98
C ALA A 11 1.90 3.56 0.49
N GLY A 12 0.76 3.31 1.16
CA GLY A 12 0.73 2.93 2.57
C GLY A 12 1.45 1.61 2.86
N LEU A 13 1.28 0.61 1.98
CA LEU A 13 2.01 -0.66 2.09
C LEU A 13 3.52 -0.47 1.91
N ALA A 14 3.94 0.35 0.95
CA ALA A 14 5.35 0.68 0.75
C ALA A 14 5.94 1.41 1.96
N THR A 15 5.19 2.34 2.56
CA THR A 15 5.58 3.07 3.78
C THR A 15 5.70 2.12 4.97
N LEU A 16 4.71 1.24 5.20
CA LEU A 16 4.76 0.24 6.27
C LEU A 16 6.01 -0.62 6.15
N LYS A 17 6.29 -1.14 4.94
CA LYS A 17 7.52 -1.90 4.67
C LYS A 17 8.75 -1.08 5.05
N ALA A 18 8.89 0.13 4.50
CA ALA A 18 10.08 0.94 4.73
C ALA A 18 10.30 1.24 6.22
N LEU A 19 9.23 1.51 6.97
CA LEU A 19 9.31 1.73 8.42
C LEU A 19 9.77 0.46 9.16
N LEU A 20 9.19 -0.71 8.83
CA LEU A 20 9.59 -1.99 9.42
C LEU A 20 11.06 -2.32 9.17
N ASP A 21 11.56 -2.09 7.94
CA ASP A 21 12.97 -2.30 7.61
C ASP A 21 13.93 -1.45 8.44
N THR A 22 13.50 -0.24 8.81
CA THR A 22 14.29 0.67 9.66
C THR A 22 14.15 0.37 11.16
N GLY A 23 13.41 -0.69 11.54
CA GLY A 23 13.17 -1.05 12.93
C GLY A 23 12.13 -0.18 13.63
N CYS A 24 11.31 0.59 12.90
CA CYS A 24 10.23 1.37 13.47
C CYS A 24 9.04 0.47 13.83
N GLU A 25 8.34 0.80 14.92
CA GLU A 25 7.07 0.16 15.24
C GLU A 25 5.95 0.84 14.45
N ALA A 26 5.51 0.21 13.36
CA ALA A 26 4.53 0.76 12.43
C ALA A 26 3.17 0.06 12.53
N VAL A 27 2.09 0.85 12.58
CA VAL A 27 0.70 0.36 12.60
C VAL A 27 -0.06 0.95 11.41
N GLY A 28 -0.63 0.08 10.58
CA GLY A 28 -1.45 0.48 9.44
C GLY A 28 -2.93 0.55 9.82
N TYR A 29 -3.62 1.61 9.39
CA TYR A 29 -5.07 1.74 9.50
C TYR A 29 -5.67 1.86 8.10
N GLU A 30 -6.53 0.93 7.72
CA GLU A 30 -7.30 0.95 6.48
C GLU A 30 -8.79 0.96 6.82
N GLN A 31 -9.56 1.76 6.09
CA GLN A 31 -11.00 1.87 6.31
C GLN A 31 -11.73 0.61 5.81
N ARG A 32 -11.22 0.00 4.73
CA ARG A 32 -11.77 -1.20 4.09
C ARG A 32 -11.35 -2.49 4.78
N ASP A 33 -12.03 -3.57 4.41
CA ASP A 33 -11.79 -4.93 4.89
C ASP A 33 -10.55 -5.60 4.26
N ARG A 34 -9.98 -5.00 3.21
CA ARG A 34 -8.80 -5.51 2.50
C ARG A 34 -7.84 -4.41 2.04
N PRO A 35 -6.53 -4.70 1.99
CA PRO A 35 -5.53 -3.79 1.43
C PRO A 35 -5.58 -3.78 -0.10
N GLY A 36 -4.98 -2.76 -0.71
CA GLY A 36 -4.76 -2.65 -2.16
C GLY A 36 -5.24 -1.32 -2.76
N GLY A 37 -6.06 -0.55 -2.03
CA GLY A 37 -6.35 0.84 -2.38
C GLY A 37 -7.17 0.98 -3.66
N LEU A 38 -6.67 1.73 -4.64
CA LEU A 38 -7.34 1.91 -5.93
C LEU A 38 -7.54 0.58 -6.69
N TRP A 39 -6.65 -0.38 -6.50
CA TRP A 39 -6.59 -1.59 -7.32
C TRP A 39 -7.55 -2.70 -6.87
N THR A 40 -8.27 -2.53 -5.76
CA THR A 40 -9.24 -3.52 -5.25
C THR A 40 -10.63 -3.35 -5.83
N ASP A 41 -10.99 -2.12 -6.21
CA ASP A 41 -12.34 -1.71 -6.62
C ASP A 41 -12.30 -0.94 -7.95
N ALA A 42 -11.23 -1.14 -8.72
CA ALA A 42 -11.08 -0.55 -10.03
C ALA A 42 -12.16 -1.07 -11.00
N TYR A 43 -12.61 -0.21 -11.90
CA TYR A 43 -13.50 -0.62 -12.99
C TYR A 43 -12.78 -1.61 -13.91
N ALA A 44 -13.55 -2.54 -14.51
CA ALA A 44 -13.00 -3.71 -15.21
C ALA A 44 -12.04 -3.38 -16.37
N SER A 45 -12.19 -2.22 -17.01
CA SER A 45 -11.31 -1.77 -18.10
C SER A 45 -10.09 -0.97 -17.62
N LEU A 46 -9.88 -0.80 -16.32
CA LEU A 46 -8.69 -0.13 -15.81
C LEU A 46 -7.48 -1.05 -15.98
N HIS A 47 -6.47 -0.53 -16.68
CA HIS A 47 -5.19 -1.19 -16.85
C HIS A 47 -4.08 -0.25 -16.41
N LEU A 48 -2.94 -0.81 -16.01
CA LEU A 48 -1.73 -0.03 -15.80
C LEU A 48 -1.27 0.57 -17.12
N ASN A 49 -1.03 1.88 -17.14
CA ASN A 49 -0.39 2.58 -18.27
C ASN A 49 1.14 2.49 -18.24
N THR A 50 1.69 1.77 -17.25
CA THR A 50 3.12 1.55 -17.08
C THR A 50 3.46 0.10 -17.33
N SER A 51 4.61 -0.15 -17.96
CA SER A 51 5.07 -1.52 -18.18
C SER A 51 5.46 -2.19 -16.86
N ARG A 52 5.24 -3.50 -16.78
CA ARG A 52 5.87 -4.31 -15.73
C ARG A 52 7.37 -4.33 -16.01
N GLY A 53 8.18 -3.92 -15.04
CA GLY A 53 9.64 -4.05 -15.14
C GLY A 53 10.02 -5.48 -15.47
N ARG A 54 10.81 -5.68 -16.53
CA ARG A 54 11.37 -6.99 -16.88
C ARG A 54 12.50 -7.27 -15.91
N ARG A 55 12.36 -8.31 -15.10
CA ARG A 55 13.47 -8.90 -14.32
C ARG A 55 13.91 -10.18 -15.00
#